data_AF-A0A8E0IT20-F1
#
_entry.id   AF-A0A8E0IT20-F1
#
_cell.length_a   1.000
_cell.length_b   1.000
_cell.length_c   1.000
_cell.angle_alpha   90.00
_cell.angle_beta   90.00
_cell.angle_gamma   90.00
#
_symmetry.space_group_name_H-M   'P 1'
#
loop_
_entity.id
_entity.type
_entity.pdbx_description
1 polymer ?
#
loop_
_entity_poly.entity_id
_entity_poly.type
_entity_poly.pdbx_seq_one_letter_code
_entity_poly.pdbx_strand_id
1 'polypeptide(L)'
;MMKTARRSAVIVALVSLFVQLFIPVSMALAASMNNTKVADWRNTWHLHLFNGLHWTDEGMWMKKVDGKVAFCVEHGVDLDMSGSGYNPSTYSDSKKDQLAKIAYYGYYQNPTNRNYAVTQMIIWETLGDSLLTTPNKTYQSEKKAILDKVAAHDCKPSFNGKQITLAVGDSITLTDTNGRLAAFAQQTANTANLKITKSGNKLTLTATAQSKESGKVAYAIAKAADVGTSFVYTKGSQQKLVNFKLSNNGEFSLPIKVNLNGNVKARKVDADTNRALPGAKLKFEYNGATKEVTTGTDGYAA
;
A
#
# COMPACT_ATOMS: atom_id res chain seq x y z
N MET A 1 78.22 17.48 10.80
CA MET A 1 78.06 16.13 11.41
C MET A 1 76.58 15.95 11.74
N MET A 2 75.83 15.16 10.98
CA MET A 2 75.48 13.74 11.27
C MET A 2 74.81 13.59 12.65
N LYS A 3 73.65 12.96 12.84
CA LYS A 3 72.92 11.94 12.07
C LYS A 3 71.52 11.73 12.72
N THR A 4 70.51 11.51 11.87
CA THR A 4 69.37 10.55 11.98
C THR A 4 68.88 10.06 13.36
N ALA A 5 67.56 10.04 13.58
CA ALA A 5 66.73 8.81 13.46
C ALA A 5 65.23 9.02 13.81
N ARG A 6 64.37 8.55 12.91
CA ARG A 6 62.94 8.17 13.12
C ARG A 6 62.83 7.12 14.22
N ARG A 7 61.81 7.17 15.10
CA ARG A 7 61.01 6.00 15.59
C ARG A 7 59.62 6.42 16.10
N SER A 8 58.63 5.61 15.75
CA SER A 8 57.20 5.69 16.08
C SER A 8 56.87 5.03 17.44
N ALA A 9 55.78 5.46 18.10
CA ALA A 9 54.88 4.71 19.02
C ALA A 9 53.95 5.75 19.70
N VAL A 10 52.64 5.88 19.43
CA VAL A 10 51.48 5.01 19.74
C VAL A 10 51.26 4.82 21.27
N ILE A 11 50.02 5.12 21.71
CA ILE A 11 49.32 4.84 23.01
C ILE A 11 49.63 5.88 24.11
N VAL A 12 48.69 6.65 24.69
CA VAL A 12 47.56 6.33 25.61
C VAL A 12 46.64 7.60 25.62
N ALA A 13 45.38 7.66 25.16
CA ALA A 13 44.12 7.01 25.55
C ALA A 13 43.74 7.17 27.05
N LEU A 14 43.00 8.23 27.44
CA LEU A 14 42.02 8.27 28.56
C LEU A 14 41.65 9.71 29.02
N VAL A 15 40.95 10.53 28.22
CA VAL A 15 40.02 11.57 28.73
C VAL A 15 39.01 11.95 27.63
N SER A 16 37.99 11.13 27.43
CA SER A 16 36.79 11.53 26.66
C SER A 16 35.57 10.74 27.15
N LEU A 17 35.39 10.82 28.47
CA LEU A 17 34.27 10.25 29.20
C LEU A 17 33.14 11.29 29.27
N PHE A 18 31.93 10.88 28.86
CA PHE A 18 30.64 11.53 29.07
C PHE A 18 30.38 12.88 28.38
N VAL A 19 30.06 12.84 27.07
CA VAL A 19 29.14 13.81 26.47
C VAL A 19 28.05 13.07 25.71
N GLN A 20 26.83 13.18 26.27
CA GLN A 20 25.53 13.07 25.59
C GLN A 20 25.01 11.69 25.19
N LEU A 21 24.65 10.89 26.19
CA LEU A 21 23.42 10.07 26.14
C LEU A 21 22.26 10.87 26.75
N PHE A 22 21.95 12.04 26.17
CA PHE A 22 20.63 12.63 26.32
C PHE A 22 19.81 12.17 25.12
N ILE A 23 19.34 10.93 25.16
CA ILE A 23 18.11 10.61 24.43
C ILE A 23 17.07 11.49 25.12
N PRO A 24 16.46 12.49 24.46
CA PRO A 24 15.28 13.10 25.04
C PRO A 24 14.32 11.94 25.22
N VAL A 25 14.04 11.58 26.48
CA VAL A 25 12.83 10.84 26.78
C VAL A 25 11.76 11.75 26.23
N SER A 26 11.27 11.44 25.03
CA SER A 26 10.12 12.11 24.47
C SER A 26 9.06 11.87 25.52
N MET A 27 8.78 12.87 26.34
CA MET A 27 7.64 12.85 27.23
C MET A 27 6.47 12.64 26.28
N ALA A 28 5.97 11.40 26.19
CA ALA A 28 4.76 11.13 25.47
C ALA A 28 3.71 11.92 26.24
N LEU A 29 3.35 13.10 25.71
CA LEU A 29 2.29 13.89 26.29
C LEU A 29 1.07 13.00 26.34
N ALA A 30 0.47 12.89 27.53
CA ALA A 30 -0.72 12.09 27.70
C ALA A 30 -1.80 12.62 26.76
N ALA A 31 -2.33 11.74 25.92
CA ALA A 31 -3.25 12.12 24.87
C ALA A 31 -4.60 12.55 25.44
N SER A 32 -5.29 13.38 24.67
CA SER A 32 -6.65 13.84 24.94
C SER A 32 -7.65 13.02 24.14
N MET A 33 -8.78 12.69 24.74
CA MET A 33 -9.83 11.89 24.14
C MET A 33 -11.18 12.60 24.22
N ASN A 34 -11.98 12.48 23.16
CA ASN A 34 -13.39 12.83 23.16
C ASN A 34 -14.26 11.69 22.59
N ASN A 35 -15.44 11.53 23.19
CA ASN A 35 -16.43 10.53 22.83
C ASN A 35 -17.71 11.24 22.35
N THR A 36 -18.08 11.07 21.08
CA THR A 36 -19.20 11.81 20.45
C THR A 36 -20.26 10.84 19.93
N LYS A 37 -21.53 11.09 20.23
CA LYS A 37 -22.62 10.24 19.72
C LYS A 37 -22.70 10.36 18.20
N VAL A 38 -22.73 9.24 17.50
CA VAL A 38 -22.77 9.18 16.02
C VAL A 38 -23.95 8.41 15.46
N ALA A 39 -24.64 7.61 16.27
CA ALA A 39 -25.92 7.01 15.92
C ALA A 39 -26.77 6.69 17.16
N ASP A 40 -28.09 6.85 17.05
CA ASP A 40 -29.06 6.44 18.06
C ASP A 40 -29.46 4.97 17.88
N TRP A 41 -28.46 4.08 17.81
CA TRP A 41 -28.70 2.65 17.66
C TRP A 41 -28.71 1.96 19.02
N ARG A 42 -29.88 1.45 19.39
CA ARG A 42 -30.05 0.61 20.57
C ARG A 42 -29.70 -0.84 20.24
N ASN A 43 -28.50 -1.28 20.58
CA ASN A 43 -28.03 -2.63 20.28
C ASN A 43 -27.99 -3.48 21.55
N THR A 44 -28.36 -4.77 21.45
CA THR A 44 -28.19 -5.71 22.56
C THR A 44 -27.16 -6.78 22.23
N TRP A 45 -26.41 -7.23 23.23
CA TRP A 45 -25.23 -8.07 23.06
C TRP A 45 -25.08 -9.09 24.20
N HIS A 46 -24.29 -10.14 23.95
CA HIS A 46 -23.52 -10.82 24.99
C HIS A 46 -22.06 -10.40 24.92
N LEU A 47 -21.52 -9.91 26.04
CA LEU A 47 -20.14 -9.41 26.12
C LEU A 47 -19.15 -10.53 26.43
N HIS A 48 -18.15 -10.71 25.57
CA HIS A 48 -17.14 -11.76 25.73
C HIS A 48 -16.26 -11.54 26.96
N LEU A 49 -15.81 -10.31 27.20
CA LEU A 49 -14.96 -9.95 28.34
C LEU A 49 -15.64 -10.13 29.70
N PHE A 50 -16.97 -10.23 29.72
CA PHE A 50 -17.78 -10.36 30.92
C PHE A 50 -18.54 -11.70 30.93
N ASN A 51 -17.92 -12.76 30.41
CA ASN A 51 -18.44 -14.13 30.42
C ASN A 51 -19.87 -14.27 29.86
N GLY A 52 -20.18 -13.52 28.80
CA GLY A 52 -21.47 -13.56 28.12
C GLY A 52 -22.56 -12.70 28.78
N LEU A 53 -22.21 -11.76 29.65
CA LEU A 53 -23.16 -10.81 30.25
C LEU A 53 -24.03 -10.15 29.17
N HIS A 54 -25.35 -10.13 29.39
CA HIS A 54 -26.29 -9.40 28.54
C HIS A 54 -26.09 -7.89 28.72
N TRP A 55 -25.89 -7.18 27.62
CA TRP A 55 -25.60 -5.75 27.59
C TRP A 55 -26.51 -5.02 26.60
N THR A 56 -26.78 -3.74 26.85
CA THR A 56 -27.51 -2.85 25.93
C THR A 56 -26.74 -1.55 25.77
N ASP A 57 -26.38 -1.23 24.53
CA ASP A 57 -25.88 0.10 24.18
C ASP A 57 -27.04 1.04 23.88
N GLU A 58 -27.05 2.23 24.47
CA GLU A 58 -28.01 3.31 24.19
C GLU A 58 -27.44 4.33 23.19
N GLY A 59 -26.86 3.81 22.10
CA GLY A 59 -26.27 4.57 21.01
C GLY A 59 -24.83 4.18 20.69
N MET A 60 -24.36 4.60 19.52
CA MET A 60 -22.98 4.39 19.06
C MET A 60 -22.20 5.67 19.21
N TRP A 61 -21.01 5.56 19.81
CA TRP A 61 -20.18 6.71 20.16
C TRP A 61 -18.80 6.60 19.52
N MET A 62 -18.42 7.63 18.77
CA MET A 62 -17.12 7.78 18.13
C MET A 62 -16.10 8.37 19.07
N LYS A 63 -15.01 7.62 19.26
CA LYS A 63 -13.85 8.05 20.03
C LYS A 63 -12.84 8.69 19.11
N LYS A 64 -12.30 9.83 19.51
CA LYS A 64 -11.07 10.35 18.90
C LYS A 64 -10.04 10.61 20.00
N VAL A 65 -8.81 10.24 19.71
CA VAL A 65 -7.64 10.54 20.55
C VAL A 65 -6.75 11.50 19.77
N ASP A 66 -6.49 12.68 20.33
CA ASP A 66 -5.81 13.81 19.69
C ASP A 66 -6.36 14.11 18.28
N GLY A 67 -7.69 14.14 18.17
CA GLY A 67 -8.41 14.40 16.93
C GLY A 67 -8.42 13.25 15.91
N LYS A 68 -7.72 12.15 16.17
CA LYS A 68 -7.68 10.96 15.31
C LYS A 68 -8.66 9.90 15.80
N VAL A 69 -9.43 9.32 14.87
CA VAL A 69 -10.42 8.30 15.19
C VAL A 69 -9.76 7.09 15.84
N ALA A 70 -10.36 6.65 16.94
CA ALA A 70 -9.99 5.45 17.68
C ALA A 70 -11.19 4.51 17.80
N PHE A 71 -10.89 3.22 17.96
CA PHE A 71 -11.90 2.18 18.17
C PHE A 71 -11.72 1.57 19.54
N CYS A 72 -12.83 1.34 20.23
CA CYS A 72 -12.87 0.55 21.45
C CYS A 72 -12.49 -0.89 21.13
N VAL A 73 -11.67 -1.50 22.00
CA VAL A 73 -11.36 -2.95 21.97
C VAL A 73 -11.73 -3.67 23.27
N GLU A 74 -12.47 -3.02 24.16
CA GLU A 74 -12.95 -3.56 25.43
C GLU A 74 -14.42 -3.16 25.66
N HIS A 75 -15.33 -3.82 24.97
CA HIS A 75 -16.76 -3.53 25.04
C HIS A 75 -17.31 -3.77 26.46
N GLY A 76 -18.14 -2.85 26.96
CA GLY A 76 -18.70 -2.88 28.31
C GLY A 76 -17.83 -2.27 29.41
N VAL A 77 -16.58 -1.91 29.09
CA VAL A 77 -15.74 -1.10 30.01
C VAL A 77 -16.12 0.37 29.89
N ASP A 78 -16.26 1.04 31.05
CA ASP A 78 -16.60 2.45 31.12
C ASP A 78 -15.57 3.35 30.43
N LEU A 79 -16.05 4.45 29.87
CA LEU A 79 -15.24 5.46 29.21
C LEU A 79 -15.81 6.85 29.51
N ASP A 80 -14.97 7.77 29.94
CA ASP A 80 -15.35 9.17 30.12
C ASP A 80 -15.84 9.79 28.81
N MET A 81 -16.71 10.80 28.88
CA MET A 81 -17.16 11.53 27.70
C MET A 81 -16.03 12.34 27.03
N SER A 82 -15.07 12.79 27.83
CA SER A 82 -13.86 13.47 27.36
C SER A 82 -12.82 13.50 28.47
N GLY A 83 -11.53 13.60 28.12
CA GLY A 83 -10.48 13.87 29.10
C GLY A 83 -9.07 13.66 28.56
N SER A 84 -8.07 14.14 29.29
CA SER A 84 -6.66 13.83 29.06
C SER A 84 -6.20 12.67 29.95
N GLY A 85 -4.94 12.26 29.78
CA GLY A 85 -4.32 11.21 30.61
C GLY A 85 -4.19 9.86 29.92
N TYR A 86 -4.42 9.78 28.60
CA TYR A 86 -4.30 8.53 27.86
C TYR A 86 -2.86 8.28 27.41
N ASN A 87 -2.26 7.19 27.89
CA ASN A 87 -0.90 6.84 27.57
C ASN A 87 -0.84 5.96 26.32
N PRO A 88 -0.10 6.35 25.26
CA PRO A 88 0.04 5.54 24.06
C PRO A 88 1.05 4.40 24.25
N SER A 89 0.75 3.24 23.70
CA SER A 89 1.71 2.15 23.49
C SER A 89 1.39 1.39 22.20
N THR A 90 2.33 0.58 21.71
CA THR A 90 2.10 -0.23 20.51
C THR A 90 1.02 -1.28 20.80
N TYR A 91 0.00 -1.36 19.94
CA TYR A 91 -1.01 -2.41 20.05
C TYR A 91 -0.46 -3.76 19.59
N SER A 92 -0.64 -4.81 20.38
CA SER A 92 0.02 -6.12 20.22
C SER A 92 -0.92 -7.33 20.30
N ASP A 93 -2.20 -7.14 20.00
CA ASP A 93 -3.18 -8.25 19.97
C ASP A 93 -2.95 -9.19 18.79
N SER A 94 -3.29 -10.48 18.94
CA SER A 94 -3.16 -11.49 17.87
C SER A 94 -4.05 -11.19 16.66
N LYS A 95 -5.20 -10.53 16.87
CA LYS A 95 -6.13 -10.10 15.82
C LYS A 95 -5.80 -8.71 15.24
N LYS A 96 -4.68 -8.07 15.65
CA LYS A 96 -4.31 -6.71 15.24
C LYS A 96 -4.43 -6.46 13.74
N ASP A 97 -3.89 -7.36 12.91
CA ASP A 97 -3.89 -7.18 11.45
C ASP A 97 -5.32 -7.25 10.88
N GLN A 98 -6.13 -8.20 11.37
CA GLN A 98 -7.53 -8.32 11.00
C GLN A 98 -8.33 -7.07 11.40
N LEU A 99 -8.16 -6.60 12.64
CA LEU A 99 -8.83 -5.40 13.16
C LEU A 99 -8.41 -4.13 12.39
N ALA A 100 -7.13 -4.02 12.02
CA ALA A 100 -6.65 -2.92 11.20
C ALA A 100 -7.25 -2.93 9.80
N LYS A 101 -7.38 -4.10 9.18
CA LYS A 101 -8.07 -4.26 7.90
C LYS A 101 -9.57 -3.93 8.02
N ILE A 102 -10.23 -4.33 9.10
CA ILE A 102 -11.63 -3.98 9.39
C ILE A 102 -11.78 -2.45 9.51
N ALA A 103 -10.93 -1.78 10.28
CA ALA A 103 -10.95 -0.33 10.42
C ALA A 103 -10.73 0.38 9.06
N TYR A 104 -9.80 -0.14 8.25
CA TYR A 104 -9.50 0.41 6.93
C TYR A 104 -10.69 0.30 5.96
N TYR A 105 -11.22 -0.91 5.78
CA TYR A 105 -12.31 -1.15 4.82
C TYR A 105 -13.68 -0.69 5.33
N GLY A 106 -13.88 -0.70 6.64
CA GLY A 106 -15.13 -0.31 7.28
C GLY A 106 -15.27 1.21 7.44
N TYR A 107 -14.18 1.92 7.71
CA TYR A 107 -14.24 3.36 8.04
C TYR A 107 -13.28 4.24 7.24
N TYR A 108 -11.97 3.95 7.21
CA TYR A 108 -11.00 4.93 6.67
C TYR A 108 -11.20 5.23 5.17
N GLN A 109 -11.71 4.27 4.38
CA GLN A 109 -12.04 4.51 2.98
C GLN A 109 -13.28 5.41 2.77
N ASN A 110 -14.18 5.47 3.75
CA ASN A 110 -15.41 6.26 3.68
C ASN A 110 -15.84 6.69 5.11
N PRO A 111 -15.23 7.76 5.66
CA PRO A 111 -15.32 8.08 7.08
C PRO A 111 -16.62 8.80 7.45
N THR A 112 -17.73 8.07 7.50
CA THR A 112 -19.04 8.59 7.95
C THR A 112 -19.36 8.11 9.37
N ASN A 113 -20.23 8.83 10.08
CA ASN A 113 -20.75 8.44 11.40
C ASN A 113 -21.34 7.03 11.40
N ARG A 114 -22.12 6.72 10.35
CA ARG A 114 -22.73 5.41 10.16
C ARG A 114 -21.69 4.31 9.95
N ASN A 115 -20.68 4.56 9.11
CA ASN A 115 -19.62 3.60 8.85
C ASN A 115 -18.75 3.35 10.09
N TYR A 116 -18.53 4.38 10.91
CA TYR A 116 -17.86 4.20 12.21
C TYR A 116 -18.66 3.25 13.10
N ALA A 117 -19.98 3.49 13.25
CA ALA A 117 -20.85 2.67 14.07
C ALA A 117 -20.81 1.19 13.63
N VAL A 118 -20.99 0.92 12.34
CA VAL A 118 -20.89 -0.44 11.77
C VAL A 118 -19.52 -1.06 12.03
N THR A 119 -18.44 -0.31 11.80
CA THR A 119 -17.07 -0.79 11.96
C THR A 119 -16.76 -1.14 13.43
N GLN A 120 -17.21 -0.30 14.37
CA GLN A 120 -17.05 -0.55 15.80
C GLN A 120 -17.77 -1.83 16.25
N MET A 121 -18.98 -2.06 15.74
CA MET A 121 -19.75 -3.29 15.99
C MET A 121 -19.02 -4.54 15.46
N ILE A 122 -18.45 -4.46 14.24
CA ILE A 122 -17.68 -5.57 13.65
C ILE A 122 -16.40 -5.84 14.44
N ILE A 123 -15.74 -4.80 14.96
CA ILE A 123 -14.56 -4.94 15.83
C ILE A 123 -14.93 -5.72 17.10
N TRP A 124 -16.05 -5.37 17.75
CA TRP A 124 -16.53 -6.08 18.95
C TRP A 124 -16.86 -7.55 18.67
N GLU A 125 -17.59 -7.84 17.60
CA GLU A 125 -17.84 -9.24 17.22
C GLU A 125 -16.54 -9.99 16.88
N THR A 126 -15.59 -9.31 16.22
CA THR A 126 -14.27 -9.90 15.91
C THR A 126 -13.49 -10.21 17.18
N LEU A 127 -13.68 -9.41 18.25
CA LEU A 127 -13.07 -9.62 19.56
C LEU A 127 -13.82 -10.65 20.42
N GLY A 128 -15.01 -11.09 20.03
CA GLY A 128 -15.71 -12.23 20.61
C GLY A 128 -17.15 -11.95 21.05
N ASP A 129 -17.60 -10.70 21.02
CA ASP A 129 -18.97 -10.36 21.42
C ASP A 129 -20.00 -10.97 20.46
N SER A 130 -21.21 -11.21 20.96
CA SER A 130 -22.32 -11.71 20.15
C SER A 130 -23.43 -10.66 20.06
N LEU A 131 -23.68 -10.14 18.85
CA LEU A 131 -24.79 -9.23 18.60
C LEU A 131 -26.12 -9.99 18.65
N LEU A 132 -27.07 -9.49 19.46
CA LEU A 132 -28.41 -10.06 19.60
C LEU A 132 -29.43 -9.26 18.78
N THR A 133 -29.47 -7.94 18.95
CA THR A 133 -30.39 -7.07 18.20
C THR A 133 -29.71 -5.78 17.78
N THR A 134 -30.11 -5.25 16.63
CA THR A 134 -29.71 -3.93 16.14
C THR A 134 -30.84 -3.32 15.31
N PRO A 135 -31.10 -2.00 15.41
CA PRO A 135 -32.03 -1.32 14.51
C PRO A 135 -31.46 -1.16 13.09
N ASN A 136 -30.15 -1.36 12.90
CA ASN A 136 -29.53 -1.29 11.58
C ASN A 136 -29.84 -2.55 10.75
N LYS A 137 -30.92 -2.48 9.96
CA LYS A 137 -31.41 -3.60 9.13
C LYS A 137 -30.40 -4.11 8.09
N THR A 138 -29.43 -3.29 7.67
CA THR A 138 -28.42 -3.69 6.67
C THR A 138 -27.10 -4.14 7.29
N TYR A 139 -27.00 -4.20 8.62
CA TYR A 139 -25.76 -4.53 9.33
C TYR A 139 -25.08 -5.80 8.82
N GLN A 140 -25.83 -6.90 8.64
CA GLN A 140 -25.25 -8.17 8.22
C GLN A 140 -24.67 -8.12 6.80
N SER A 141 -25.35 -7.44 5.86
CA SER A 141 -24.81 -7.24 4.51
C SER A 141 -23.56 -6.38 4.50
N GLU A 142 -23.50 -5.37 5.37
CA GLU A 142 -22.35 -4.46 5.48
C GLU A 142 -21.15 -5.14 6.13
N LYS A 143 -21.39 -5.87 7.22
CA LYS A 143 -20.41 -6.74 7.85
C LYS A 143 -19.82 -7.71 6.83
N LYS A 144 -20.68 -8.42 6.07
CA LYS A 144 -20.22 -9.34 5.04
C LYS A 144 -19.36 -8.61 3.99
N ALA A 145 -19.81 -7.48 3.46
CA ALA A 145 -19.07 -6.72 2.45
C ALA A 145 -17.70 -6.23 2.97
N ILE A 146 -17.60 -5.83 4.23
CA ILE A 146 -16.34 -5.44 4.87
C ILE A 146 -15.43 -6.66 5.04
N LEU A 147 -15.94 -7.76 5.60
CA LEU A 147 -15.16 -8.97 5.84
C LEU A 147 -14.70 -9.65 4.53
N ASP A 148 -15.50 -9.61 3.47
CA ASP A 148 -15.09 -10.08 2.14
C ASP A 148 -13.88 -9.26 1.62
N LYS A 149 -13.86 -7.94 1.85
CA LYS A 149 -12.70 -7.09 1.50
C LYS A 149 -11.48 -7.38 2.38
N VAL A 150 -11.68 -7.64 3.67
CA VAL A 150 -10.61 -8.04 4.60
C VAL A 150 -9.98 -9.36 4.15
N ALA A 151 -10.79 -10.38 3.85
CA ALA A 151 -10.32 -11.68 3.37
C ALA A 151 -9.58 -11.58 2.04
N ALA A 152 -10.01 -10.69 1.15
CA ALA A 152 -9.38 -10.48 -0.15
C ALA A 152 -8.19 -9.49 -0.12
N HIS A 153 -7.82 -8.91 1.03
CA HIS A 153 -6.81 -7.85 1.13
C HIS A 153 -5.47 -8.26 0.50
N ASP A 154 -5.02 -9.47 0.79
CA ASP A 154 -3.71 -9.97 0.35
C ASP A 154 -3.76 -10.58 -1.07
N CYS A 155 -4.96 -10.76 -1.64
CA CYS A 155 -5.12 -11.24 -3.01
C CYS A 155 -4.70 -10.16 -4.02
N LYS A 156 -3.67 -10.47 -4.81
CA LYS A 156 -3.12 -9.59 -5.84
C LYS A 156 -3.77 -9.83 -7.21
N PRO A 157 -3.68 -8.87 -8.14
CA PRO A 157 -4.06 -9.12 -9.53
C PRO A 157 -3.27 -10.30 -10.11
N SER A 158 -3.88 -11.06 -11.03
CA SER A 158 -3.29 -12.30 -11.54
C SER A 158 -1.97 -12.12 -12.30
N PHE A 159 -1.67 -10.90 -12.74
CA PHE A 159 -0.41 -10.54 -13.39
C PHE A 159 0.66 -10.00 -12.44
N ASN A 160 0.44 -9.97 -11.13
CA ASN A 160 1.44 -9.48 -10.17
C ASN A 160 2.79 -10.18 -10.36
N GLY A 161 3.88 -9.40 -10.38
CA GLY A 161 5.25 -9.89 -10.54
C GLY A 161 5.62 -10.27 -11.98
N LYS A 162 4.67 -10.30 -12.92
CA LYS A 162 4.95 -10.65 -14.31
C LYS A 162 5.85 -9.60 -14.97
N GLN A 163 6.94 -10.04 -15.59
CA GLN A 163 7.76 -9.18 -16.42
C GLN A 163 7.02 -8.81 -17.72
N ILE A 164 6.96 -7.51 -18.02
CA ILE A 164 6.35 -6.98 -19.23
C ILE A 164 7.46 -6.42 -20.13
N THR A 165 7.49 -6.88 -21.37
CA THR A 165 8.41 -6.38 -22.42
C THR A 165 7.60 -5.74 -23.53
N LEU A 166 7.97 -4.52 -23.92
CA LEU A 166 7.31 -3.72 -24.97
C LEU A 166 8.37 -3.12 -25.89
N ALA A 167 8.06 -2.89 -27.16
CA ALA A 167 8.82 -1.95 -27.99
C ALA A 167 8.16 -0.56 -27.95
N VAL A 168 8.90 0.50 -28.27
CA VAL A 168 8.33 1.85 -28.39
C VAL A 168 7.22 1.83 -29.45
N GLY A 169 6.04 2.36 -29.10
CA GLY A 169 4.84 2.31 -29.92
C GLY A 169 3.89 1.16 -29.57
N ASP A 170 4.37 0.13 -28.87
CA ASP A 170 3.52 -0.99 -28.46
C ASP A 170 2.57 -0.60 -27.32
N SER A 171 1.41 -1.26 -27.31
CA SER A 171 0.44 -1.19 -26.24
C SER A 171 -0.06 -2.59 -25.87
N ILE A 172 -0.01 -2.92 -24.58
CA ILE A 172 -0.56 -4.18 -24.05
C ILE A 172 -1.68 -3.88 -23.05
N THR A 173 -2.73 -4.69 -23.06
CA THR A 173 -3.78 -4.64 -22.04
C THR A 173 -3.77 -5.94 -21.24
N LEU A 174 -3.47 -5.83 -19.96
CA LEU A 174 -3.52 -6.91 -19.00
C LEU A 174 -4.91 -6.96 -18.37
N THR A 175 -5.52 -8.15 -18.36
CA THR A 175 -6.81 -8.38 -17.68
C THR A 175 -6.56 -9.17 -16.41
N ASP A 176 -7.00 -8.63 -15.28
CA ASP A 176 -6.92 -9.30 -13.99
C ASP A 176 -8.06 -10.32 -13.82
N THR A 177 -7.69 -11.59 -13.82
CA THR A 177 -8.62 -12.71 -13.63
C THR A 177 -8.99 -12.94 -12.16
N ASN A 178 -8.26 -12.35 -11.21
CA ASN A 178 -8.60 -12.40 -9.78
C ASN A 178 -9.60 -11.29 -9.40
N GLY A 179 -9.86 -10.33 -10.29
CA GLY A 179 -10.83 -9.25 -10.05
C GLY A 179 -10.44 -8.28 -8.92
N ARG A 180 -9.15 -8.14 -8.64
CA ARG A 180 -8.61 -7.34 -7.54
C ARG A 180 -8.07 -5.98 -7.96
N LEU A 181 -7.76 -5.78 -9.24
CA LEU A 181 -7.11 -4.57 -9.76
C LEU A 181 -7.79 -3.27 -9.29
N ALA A 182 -9.11 -3.22 -9.25
CA ALA A 182 -9.85 -2.04 -8.79
C ALA A 182 -9.46 -1.59 -7.37
N ALA A 183 -9.14 -2.51 -6.47
CA ALA A 183 -8.75 -2.20 -5.08
C ALA A 183 -7.39 -1.48 -4.97
N PHE A 184 -6.50 -1.63 -5.96
CA PHE A 184 -5.16 -1.03 -5.98
C PHE A 184 -5.20 0.36 -6.61
N ALA A 185 -5.73 1.34 -5.88
CA ALA A 185 -6.02 2.68 -6.41
C ALA A 185 -4.79 3.62 -6.46
N GLN A 186 -3.74 3.34 -5.68
CA GLN A 186 -2.62 4.27 -5.51
C GLN A 186 -1.47 3.88 -6.44
N GLN A 187 -1.16 4.66 -7.48
CA GLN A 187 0.03 4.40 -8.30
C GLN A 187 1.28 4.78 -7.50
N THR A 188 2.07 3.79 -7.09
CA THR A 188 3.29 3.99 -6.29
C THR A 188 4.55 4.04 -7.15
N ALA A 189 4.51 3.51 -8.38
CA ALA A 189 5.62 3.61 -9.32
C ALA A 189 5.18 3.60 -10.79
N ASN A 190 5.91 4.37 -11.60
CA ASN A 190 5.94 4.29 -13.07
C ASN A 190 7.35 4.70 -13.54
N THR A 191 8.36 3.93 -13.11
CA THR A 191 9.77 4.34 -13.32
C THR A 191 10.26 4.09 -14.74
N ALA A 192 9.57 3.25 -15.51
CA ALA A 192 9.79 3.08 -16.95
C ALA A 192 9.13 4.17 -17.81
N ASN A 193 8.41 5.12 -17.21
CA ASN A 193 7.72 6.21 -17.88
C ASN A 193 6.78 5.73 -19.02
N LEU A 194 5.90 4.80 -18.69
CA LEU A 194 4.85 4.32 -19.61
C LEU A 194 3.63 5.25 -19.56
N LYS A 195 2.87 5.32 -20.64
CA LYS A 195 1.48 5.81 -20.58
C LYS A 195 0.62 4.67 -20.02
N ILE A 196 -0.13 4.95 -18.96
CA ILE A 196 -0.90 3.93 -18.24
C ILE A 196 -2.37 4.34 -18.24
N THR A 197 -3.25 3.40 -18.56
CA THR A 197 -4.70 3.54 -18.38
C THR A 197 -5.21 2.36 -17.56
N LYS A 198 -6.01 2.65 -16.54
CA LYS A 198 -6.61 1.64 -15.66
C LYS A 198 -8.12 1.80 -15.69
N SER A 199 -8.85 0.76 -16.05
CA SER A 199 -10.32 0.77 -16.09
C SER A 199 -10.88 -0.60 -15.71
N GLY A 200 -11.69 -0.64 -14.66
CA GLY A 200 -12.18 -1.90 -14.08
C GLY A 200 -11.04 -2.86 -13.76
N ASN A 201 -11.10 -4.06 -14.34
CA ASN A 201 -10.08 -5.11 -14.21
C ASN A 201 -9.04 -5.13 -15.35
N LYS A 202 -8.91 -4.03 -16.11
CA LYS A 202 -7.93 -3.90 -17.18
C LYS A 202 -6.89 -2.84 -16.86
N LEU A 203 -5.62 -3.18 -17.07
CA LEU A 203 -4.47 -2.28 -17.02
C LEU A 203 -3.81 -2.24 -18.40
N THR A 204 -3.89 -1.10 -19.07
CA THR A 204 -3.26 -0.86 -20.37
C THR A 204 -1.95 -0.10 -20.17
N LEU A 205 -0.88 -0.66 -20.71
CA LEU A 205 0.47 -0.11 -20.65
C LEU A 205 0.94 0.17 -22.08
N THR A 206 1.33 1.41 -22.36
CA THR A 206 1.81 1.84 -23.68
C THR A 206 3.22 2.42 -23.55
N ALA A 207 4.16 1.87 -24.33
CA ALA A 207 5.51 2.40 -24.42
C ALA A 207 5.56 3.56 -25.42
N THR A 208 6.23 4.64 -25.04
CA THR A 208 6.33 5.89 -25.82
C THR A 208 7.79 6.22 -26.09
N ALA A 209 8.05 7.21 -26.93
CA ALA A 209 9.41 7.69 -27.18
C ALA A 209 10.12 8.20 -25.91
N GLN A 210 9.37 8.59 -24.87
CA GLN A 210 9.89 9.06 -23.58
C GLN A 210 10.06 7.92 -22.55
N SER A 211 9.66 6.69 -22.89
CA SER A 211 9.81 5.55 -22.00
C SER A 211 11.28 5.19 -21.80
N LYS A 212 11.60 4.55 -20.66
CA LYS A 212 12.96 4.13 -20.30
C LYS A 212 13.13 2.64 -20.54
N GLU A 213 14.36 2.22 -20.84
CA GLU A 213 14.69 0.83 -21.18
C GLU A 213 14.30 -0.17 -20.08
N SER A 214 14.33 0.26 -18.82
CA SER A 214 13.90 -0.56 -17.69
C SER A 214 13.17 0.27 -16.62
N GLY A 215 12.38 -0.42 -15.81
CA GLY A 215 11.75 0.16 -14.63
C GLY A 215 10.68 -0.76 -14.06
N LYS A 216 9.71 -0.18 -13.36
CA LYS A 216 8.54 -0.88 -12.85
C LYS A 216 7.29 -0.02 -12.90
N VAL A 217 6.15 -0.69 -12.95
CA VAL A 217 4.84 -0.11 -12.65
C VAL A 217 4.34 -0.77 -11.38
N ALA A 218 3.91 0.01 -10.38
CA ALA A 218 3.40 -0.53 -9.13
C ALA A 218 2.18 0.26 -8.65
N TYR A 219 1.24 -0.45 -8.03
CA TYR A 219 0.06 0.13 -7.41
C TYR A 219 -0.18 -0.50 -6.05
N ALA A 220 -0.65 0.30 -5.11
CA ALA A 220 -1.00 -0.11 -3.75
C ALA A 220 -2.49 0.08 -3.45
N ILE A 221 -2.99 -0.68 -2.47
CA ILE A 221 -4.35 -0.56 -1.92
C ILE A 221 -4.47 0.73 -1.10
N ALA A 222 -3.51 0.98 -0.23
CA ALA A 222 -3.55 2.06 0.74
C ALA A 222 -2.51 3.14 0.47
N LYS A 223 -2.85 4.38 0.85
CA LYS A 223 -1.94 5.53 0.83
C LYS A 223 -0.99 5.44 2.03
N ALA A 224 0.17 6.08 1.93
CA ALA A 224 1.18 6.07 2.99
C ALA A 224 0.61 6.51 4.36
N ALA A 225 -0.32 7.47 4.37
CA ALA A 225 -0.96 7.95 5.60
C ALA A 225 -1.77 6.88 6.36
N ASP A 226 -2.20 5.79 5.70
CA ASP A 226 -3.01 4.72 6.31
C ASP A 226 -2.17 3.53 6.79
N VAL A 227 -0.85 3.59 6.58
CA VAL A 227 0.12 2.54 6.92
C VAL A 227 0.98 2.97 8.09
N GLY A 228 1.30 2.04 8.99
CA GLY A 228 2.21 2.27 10.11
C GLY A 228 1.85 1.47 11.35
N THR A 229 2.33 1.94 12.50
CA THR A 229 2.08 1.30 13.78
C THR A 229 0.67 1.62 14.28
N SER A 230 -0.07 0.58 14.66
CA SER A 230 -1.31 0.73 15.42
C SER A 230 -0.98 1.01 16.89
N PHE A 231 -1.58 2.05 17.46
CA PHE A 231 -1.37 2.45 18.85
C PHE A 231 -2.62 2.19 19.68
N VAL A 232 -2.43 1.67 20.90
CA VAL A 232 -3.45 1.60 21.93
C VAL A 232 -3.21 2.69 22.97
N TYR A 233 -4.30 3.25 23.48
CA TYR A 233 -4.32 4.34 24.45
C TYR A 233 -5.03 3.85 25.71
N THR A 234 -4.38 3.98 26.86
CA THR A 234 -4.87 3.45 28.14
C THR A 234 -4.90 4.52 29.23
N LYS A 235 -5.90 4.45 30.14
CA LYS A 235 -6.04 5.34 31.29
C LYS A 235 -6.76 4.63 32.43
N GLY A 236 -6.04 4.22 33.47
CA GLY A 236 -6.62 3.57 34.65
C GLY A 236 -7.50 2.36 34.27
N SER A 237 -8.72 2.31 34.80
CA SER A 237 -9.74 1.29 34.51
C SER A 237 -10.60 1.61 33.28
N GLN A 238 -10.29 2.68 32.54
CA GLN A 238 -11.08 3.05 31.36
C GLN A 238 -10.75 2.16 30.17
N GLN A 239 -11.75 2.05 29.30
CA GLN A 239 -11.70 1.30 28.06
C GLN A 239 -10.49 1.66 27.19
N LYS A 240 -9.79 0.63 26.69
CA LYS A 240 -8.71 0.75 25.71
C LYS A 240 -9.22 1.22 24.35
N LEU A 241 -8.51 2.21 23.80
CA LEU A 241 -8.82 2.81 22.51
C LEU A 241 -7.68 2.61 21.54
N VAL A 242 -7.97 2.14 20.32
CA VAL A 242 -6.94 1.80 19.33
C VAL A 242 -7.07 2.66 18.09
N ASN A 243 -5.99 3.32 17.73
CA ASN A 243 -5.78 3.92 16.41
C ASN A 243 -5.18 2.84 15.49
N PHE A 244 -6.01 2.26 14.64
CA PHE A 244 -5.55 1.24 13.70
C PHE A 244 -4.83 1.84 12.49
N LYS A 245 -3.77 1.16 12.06
CA LYS A 245 -3.03 1.38 10.81
C LYS A 245 -2.72 0.03 10.17
N LEU A 246 -2.76 -0.02 8.84
CA LEU A 246 -2.35 -1.20 8.10
C LEU A 246 -0.84 -1.43 8.30
N SER A 247 -0.43 -2.69 8.36
CA SER A 247 0.98 -3.08 8.50
C SER A 247 1.81 -2.77 7.25
N ASN A 248 1.18 -2.83 6.07
CA ASN A 248 1.75 -2.45 4.78
C ASN A 248 0.67 -1.85 3.86
N ASN A 249 1.07 -1.27 2.74
CA ASN A 249 0.16 -0.60 1.80
C ASN A 249 -0.60 -1.55 0.85
N GLY A 250 -0.31 -2.85 0.88
CA GLY A 250 -0.84 -3.84 -0.04
C GLY A 250 -0.49 -3.53 -1.49
N GLU A 251 0.74 -3.80 -1.93
CA GLU A 251 1.24 -3.48 -3.29
C GLU A 251 1.19 -4.69 -4.25
N PHE A 252 0.97 -4.42 -5.54
CA PHE A 252 1.40 -5.29 -6.65
C PHE A 252 2.41 -4.53 -7.52
N SER A 253 3.31 -5.24 -8.19
CA SER A 253 4.34 -4.64 -9.03
C SER A 253 4.56 -5.43 -10.31
N LEU A 254 4.91 -4.73 -11.39
CA LEU A 254 5.25 -5.26 -12.70
C LEU A 254 6.64 -4.74 -13.09
N PRO A 255 7.65 -5.62 -13.20
CA PRO A 255 8.92 -5.27 -13.84
C PRO A 255 8.71 -4.96 -15.32
N ILE A 256 9.28 -3.86 -15.80
CA ILE A 256 9.14 -3.39 -17.18
C ILE A 256 10.49 -3.41 -17.89
N LYS A 257 10.50 -3.93 -19.11
CA LYS A 257 11.56 -3.74 -20.12
C LYS A 257 10.96 -3.07 -21.35
N VAL A 258 11.62 -2.03 -21.86
CA VAL A 258 11.24 -1.37 -23.11
C VAL A 258 12.38 -1.47 -24.11
N ASN A 259 12.12 -2.05 -25.27
CA ASN A 259 13.02 -2.00 -26.41
C ASN A 259 12.88 -0.62 -27.06
N LEU A 260 13.84 0.27 -26.77
CA LEU A 260 13.85 1.65 -27.30
C LEU A 260 14.23 1.73 -28.77
N ASN A 261 14.93 0.70 -29.25
CA ASN A 261 15.45 0.62 -30.60
C ASN A 261 14.72 -0.46 -31.41
N GLY A 262 14.60 -0.23 -32.71
CA GLY A 262 14.17 -1.21 -33.70
C GLY A 262 15.30 -1.60 -34.64
N ASN A 263 15.02 -2.58 -35.50
CA ASN A 263 15.91 -2.96 -36.60
C ASN A 263 15.30 -2.53 -37.93
N VAL A 264 16.14 -2.15 -38.88
CA VAL A 264 15.72 -1.85 -40.26
C VAL A 264 16.20 -2.97 -41.17
N LYS A 265 15.33 -3.45 -42.06
CA LYS A 265 15.67 -4.41 -43.11
C LYS A 265 15.14 -3.88 -44.44
N ALA A 266 16.00 -3.73 -45.44
CA ALA A 266 15.63 -3.30 -46.78
C ALA A 266 15.83 -4.46 -47.76
N ARG A 267 14.98 -4.53 -48.80
CA ARG A 267 15.11 -5.51 -49.88
C ARG A 267 15.29 -4.80 -51.21
N LYS A 268 16.37 -5.11 -51.94
CA LYS A 268 16.52 -4.68 -53.32
C LYS A 268 15.91 -5.71 -54.25
N VAL A 269 15.00 -5.25 -55.09
CA VAL A 269 14.41 -6.03 -56.17
C VAL A 269 14.62 -5.32 -57.51
N ASP A 270 14.60 -6.10 -58.57
CA ASP A 270 14.50 -5.62 -59.95
C ASP A 270 13.06 -5.14 -60.23
N ALA A 271 12.91 -4.01 -60.92
CA ALA A 271 11.61 -3.36 -61.07
C ALA A 271 10.69 -4.12 -62.05
N ASP A 272 11.25 -4.74 -63.07
CA ASP A 272 10.50 -5.40 -64.13
C ASP A 272 10.15 -6.84 -63.76
N THR A 273 11.06 -7.53 -63.05
CA THR A 273 10.93 -8.96 -62.74
C THR A 273 10.56 -9.26 -61.28
N ASN A 274 10.61 -8.25 -60.39
CA ASN A 274 10.42 -8.38 -58.94
C ASN A 274 11.36 -9.41 -58.27
N ARG A 275 12.44 -9.80 -58.96
CA ARG A 275 13.45 -10.74 -58.46
C ARG A 275 14.40 -10.04 -57.50
N ALA A 276 14.90 -10.79 -56.52
CA ALA A 276 15.91 -10.32 -55.57
C ALA A 276 17.20 -9.92 -56.30
N LEU A 277 17.79 -8.79 -55.90
CA LEU A 277 19.07 -8.33 -56.44
C LEU A 277 20.17 -8.35 -55.36
N PRO A 278 21.14 -9.28 -55.45
CA PRO A 278 22.30 -9.31 -54.58
C PRO A 278 23.36 -8.27 -54.96
N GLY A 279 24.25 -7.94 -54.02
CA GLY A 279 25.42 -7.10 -54.27
C GLY A 279 25.16 -5.59 -54.29
N ALA A 280 23.92 -5.15 -54.06
CA ALA A 280 23.61 -3.73 -53.95
C ALA A 280 24.07 -3.21 -52.58
N LYS A 281 24.88 -2.15 -52.56
CA LYS A 281 25.26 -1.45 -51.32
C LYS A 281 24.17 -0.47 -50.94
N LEU A 282 23.58 -0.66 -49.76
CA LEU A 282 22.61 0.25 -49.18
C LEU A 282 23.23 0.97 -47.99
N LYS A 283 23.13 2.29 -47.97
CA LYS A 283 23.61 3.14 -46.88
C LYS A 283 22.43 3.55 -46.02
N PHE A 284 22.48 3.22 -44.73
CA PHE A 284 21.51 3.64 -43.73
C PHE A 284 22.10 4.76 -42.89
N GLU A 285 21.42 5.90 -42.84
CA GLU A 285 21.84 7.08 -42.08
C GLU A 285 20.72 7.54 -41.14
N TYR A 286 21.06 7.74 -39.87
CA TYR A 286 20.14 8.31 -38.89
C TYR A 286 20.91 8.98 -37.75
N ASN A 287 20.54 10.22 -37.41
CA ASN A 287 21.10 10.99 -36.30
C ASN A 287 22.65 10.99 -36.25
N GLY A 288 23.30 11.16 -37.40
CA GLY A 288 24.76 11.17 -37.53
C GLY A 288 25.44 9.79 -37.52
N ALA A 289 24.70 8.70 -37.30
CA ALA A 289 25.21 7.35 -37.50
C ALA A 289 25.05 6.91 -38.97
N THR A 290 26.02 6.15 -39.49
CA THR A 290 26.03 5.61 -40.85
C THR A 290 26.42 4.14 -40.83
N LYS A 291 25.67 3.30 -41.55
CA LYS A 291 26.02 1.89 -41.78
C LYS A 291 25.77 1.52 -43.25
N GLU A 292 26.77 0.98 -43.92
CA GLU A 292 26.61 0.37 -45.24
C GLU A 292 26.43 -1.14 -45.10
N VAL A 293 25.43 -1.68 -45.80
CA VAL A 293 25.16 -3.12 -45.84
C VAL A 293 24.93 -3.53 -47.28
N THR A 294 25.59 -4.61 -47.70
CA THR A 294 25.41 -5.20 -49.04
C THR A 294 24.27 -6.20 -49.02
N THR A 295 23.40 -6.18 -50.04
CA THR A 295 22.30 -7.15 -50.15
C THR A 295 22.81 -8.57 -50.37
N GLY A 296 22.22 -9.52 -49.63
CA GLY A 296 22.45 -10.95 -49.80
C GLY A 296 21.78 -11.54 -51.04
N THR A 297 21.89 -12.86 -51.22
CA THR A 297 21.30 -13.61 -52.34
C THR A 297 19.77 -13.52 -52.39
N ASP A 298 19.13 -13.29 -51.25
CA ASP A 298 17.69 -13.05 -51.11
C ASP A 298 17.28 -11.57 -51.36
N GLY A 299 18.26 -10.73 -51.67
CA GLY A 299 18.11 -9.31 -51.94
C GLY A 299 17.99 -8.45 -50.69
N TYR A 300 18.11 -9.02 -49.48
CA TYR A 300 17.95 -8.27 -48.24
C TYR A 300 19.27 -7.72 -47.67
N ALA A 301 19.17 -6.57 -47.00
CA ALA A 301 20.21 -5.95 -46.19
C ALA A 301 19.61 -5.53 -44.83
N ALA A 302 20.27 -5.92 -43.73
CA ALA A 302 19.91 -5.62 -42.34
C ALA A 302 21.18 -5.49 -41.47
#